data_AF-F4BFZ1-F1
#
_entry.id   AF-F4BFZ1-F1
#
_cell.length_a   1.000
_cell.length_b   1.000
_cell.length_c   1.000
_cell.angle_alpha   90.00
_cell.angle_beta   90.00
_cell.angle_gamma   90.00
#
_symmetry.space_group_name_H-M   'P 1'
#
loop_
_entity.id
_entity.type
_entity.pdbx_description
1 polymer ?
#
loop_
_entity_poly.entity_id
_entity_poly.type
_entity_poly.pdbx_seq_one_letter_code
_entity_poly.pdbx_strand_id
1 'polypeptide(L)'
;MALIYQESRFDANAKNKYSSAYGYAQVIDSTWKHFQQQIKSNAKRNNFDDSVEFIGWYMAQLSKILNIKMTDYSDLYMAYMLGTTGFKGYKAGTLKNHVKIAQDKKIALKVKDYTNLYNSQLRKCPL
;
A
#
# COMPACT_ATOMS: atom_id res chain seq x y z
N MET A 1 -4.30 -8.42 1.54
CA MET A 1 -3.51 -9.48 0.89
C MET A 1 -2.86 -9.04 -0.42
N ALA A 2 -3.59 -8.49 -1.40
CA ALA A 2 -3.03 -8.06 -2.69
C ALA A 2 -1.81 -7.14 -2.58
N LEU A 3 -1.86 -6.16 -1.67
CA LEU A 3 -0.72 -5.28 -1.42
C LEU A 3 0.50 -6.06 -0.94
N ILE A 4 0.37 -6.85 0.12
CA ILE A 4 1.51 -7.63 0.65
C ILE A 4 2.11 -8.54 -0.43
N TYR A 5 1.27 -9.18 -1.25
CA TYR A 5 1.77 -10.00 -2.36
C TYR A 5 2.54 -9.16 -3.39
N GLN A 6 2.07 -7.96 -3.70
CA GLN A 6 2.73 -7.08 -4.66
C GLN A 6 4.01 -6.47 -4.09
N GLU A 7 4.02 -6.09 -2.81
CA GLU A 7 5.13 -5.41 -2.15
C GLU A 7 6.26 -6.38 -1.78
N SER A 8 5.95 -7.53 -1.18
CA SER A 8 6.97 -8.43 -0.65
C SER A 8 6.88 -9.87 -1.13
N ARG A 9 5.85 -10.23 -1.93
CA ARG A 9 5.54 -11.64 -2.24
C ARG A 9 5.36 -12.51 -0.99
N PHE A 10 4.88 -11.91 0.10
CA PHE A 10 4.80 -12.53 1.43
C PHE A 10 6.15 -12.90 2.07
N ASP A 11 7.25 -12.28 1.62
CA ASP A 11 8.53 -12.37 2.34
C ASP A 11 8.56 -11.34 3.48
N ALA A 12 8.74 -11.84 4.71
CA ALA A 12 8.83 -11.03 5.92
C ALA A 12 10.13 -10.21 5.99
N ASN A 13 11.16 -10.62 5.27
CA ASN A 13 12.50 -10.03 5.29
C ASN A 13 12.84 -9.25 4.02
N ALA A 14 11.89 -9.11 3.10
CA ALA A 14 12.06 -8.33 1.88
C ALA A 14 12.63 -6.93 2.22
N LYS A 15 13.73 -6.57 1.57
CA LYS A 15 14.46 -5.33 1.84
C LYS A 15 14.82 -4.63 0.55
N ASN A 16 14.58 -3.32 0.50
CA ASN A 16 15.03 -2.49 -0.61
C ASN A 16 16.51 -2.12 -0.45
N LYS A 17 17.27 -2.14 -1.55
CA LYS A 17 18.70 -1.78 -1.54
C LYS A 17 18.95 -0.27 -1.42
N TYR A 18 17.99 0.54 -1.85
CA TYR A 18 18.14 1.99 -2.01
C TYR A 18 17.28 2.81 -1.05
N SER A 19 16.48 2.16 -0.20
CA SER A 19 15.62 2.83 0.77
C SER A 19 15.48 2.01 2.05
N SER A 20 14.88 2.61 3.08
CA SER A 20 14.53 1.90 4.32
C SER A 20 13.24 1.08 4.23
N ALA A 21 12.73 0.85 3.01
CA ALA A 21 11.58 -0.02 2.81
C ALA A 21 11.93 -1.46 3.19
N TYR A 22 11.10 -2.04 4.08
CA TYR A 22 11.34 -3.35 4.68
C TYR A 22 10.03 -4.05 5.05
N GLY A 23 10.07 -5.38 5.04
CA GLY A 23 9.00 -6.25 5.53
C GLY A 23 7.83 -6.39 4.57
N TYR A 24 6.71 -6.91 5.08
CA TYR A 24 5.56 -7.29 4.26
C TYR A 24 4.95 -6.11 3.49
N ALA A 25 4.91 -4.94 4.12
CA ALA A 25 4.32 -3.73 3.54
C ALA A 25 5.32 -2.88 2.72
N GLN A 26 6.61 -3.25 2.68
CA GLN A 26 7.69 -2.44 2.07
C GLN A 26 7.64 -0.95 2.46
N VAL A 27 7.37 -0.69 3.74
CA VAL A 27 7.21 0.65 4.29
C VAL A 27 8.52 1.18 4.86
N ILE A 28 8.81 2.46 4.58
CA ILE A 28 9.99 3.18 5.07
C ILE A 28 9.88 3.51 6.56
N ASP A 29 11.04 3.70 7.21
CA ASP A 29 11.13 3.92 8.66
C ASP A 29 10.26 5.07 9.18
N SER A 30 10.24 6.20 8.46
CA SER A 30 9.50 7.38 8.89
C SER A 30 7.99 7.14 8.96
N THR A 31 7.44 6.47 7.94
CA THR A 31 6.01 6.16 7.87
C THR A 31 5.63 5.08 8.88
N TRP A 32 6.49 4.07 9.07
CA TRP A 32 6.27 3.04 10.08
C TRP A 32 6.30 3.61 11.51
N LYS A 33 7.25 4.50 11.80
CA LYS A 33 7.35 5.14 13.11
C LYS A 33 6.09 5.95 13.43
N HIS A 34 5.51 6.61 12.42
CA HIS A 34 4.25 7.33 12.60
C HIS A 34 3.09 6.40 12.98
N PHE A 35 2.99 5.24 12.32
CA PHE A 35 2.03 4.20 12.68
C PHE A 35 2.24 3.69 14.11
N GLN A 36 3.50 3.40 14.49
CA GLN A 36 3.81 2.94 15.85
C GLN A 36 3.39 3.96 16.91
N GLN A 37 3.59 5.25 16.64
CA GLN A 37 3.20 6.32 17.56
C GLN A 37 1.70 6.47 17.71
N GLN A 38 0.93 6.25 16.63
CA GLN A 38 -0.52 6.48 16.63
C GLN A 38 -1.35 5.25 17.00
N ILE A 39 -0.90 4.06 16.63
CA ILE A 39 -1.71 2.84 16.66
C ILE A 39 -1.08 1.78 17.56
N LYS A 40 0.18 1.40 17.31
CA LYS A 40 0.78 0.24 17.97
C LYS A 40 2.29 0.37 18.15
N SER A 41 2.70 0.81 19.34
CA SER A 41 4.09 1.18 19.66
C SER A 41 5.12 0.06 19.46
N ASN A 42 4.71 -1.20 19.66
CA ASN A 42 5.57 -2.38 19.54
C ASN A 42 5.44 -3.11 18.19
N ALA A 43 4.74 -2.54 17.20
CA ALA A 43 4.52 -3.17 15.91
C ALA A 43 5.83 -3.42 15.15
N LYS A 44 5.93 -4.57 14.46
CA LYS A 44 7.10 -4.98 13.69
C LYS A 44 6.76 -5.16 12.21
N ARG A 45 7.57 -4.57 11.31
CA ARG A 45 7.36 -4.64 9.84
C ARG A 45 7.43 -6.05 9.25
N ASN A 46 8.09 -6.97 9.94
CA ASN A 46 8.20 -8.38 9.57
C ASN A 46 7.15 -9.25 10.26
N ASN A 47 6.25 -8.68 11.07
CA ASN A 47 5.06 -9.36 11.54
C ASN A 47 3.92 -9.12 10.55
N PHE A 48 3.25 -10.20 10.14
CA PHE A 48 2.23 -10.14 9.11
C PHE A 48 1.00 -9.34 9.56
N ASP A 49 0.51 -9.61 10.78
CA ASP A 49 -0.70 -8.96 11.31
C ASP A 49 -0.48 -7.46 11.50
N ASP A 50 0.67 -7.07 12.06
CA ASP A 50 1.07 -5.66 12.20
C ASP A 50 1.14 -4.95 10.84
N SER A 51 1.58 -5.65 9.80
CA SER A 51 1.67 -5.11 8.45
C SER A 51 0.31 -4.96 7.79
N VAL A 52 -0.62 -5.90 8.04
CA VAL A 52 -2.01 -5.80 7.58
C VAL A 52 -2.72 -4.64 8.28
N GLU A 53 -2.53 -4.49 9.59
CA GLU A 53 -3.07 -3.39 10.38
C GLU A 53 -2.55 -2.03 9.89
N PHE A 54 -1.24 -1.94 9.63
CA PHE A 54 -0.61 -0.76 9.03
C PHE A 54 -1.24 -0.41 7.68
N ILE A 55 -1.39 -1.38 6.77
CA ILE A 55 -1.99 -1.15 5.44
C ILE A 55 -3.41 -0.60 5.59
N GLY A 56 -4.22 -1.20 6.46
CA GLY A 56 -5.59 -0.74 6.72
C GLY A 56 -5.62 0.70 7.23
N TRP A 57 -4.83 1.01 8.24
CA TRP A 57 -4.70 2.34 8.82
C TRP A 57 -4.23 3.38 7.80
N TYR A 58 -3.22 3.06 7.00
CA TYR A 58 -2.66 4.00 6.03
C TYR A 58 -3.61 4.24 4.85
N MET A 59 -4.29 3.19 4.36
CA MET A 59 -5.32 3.32 3.33
C MET A 59 -6.50 4.18 3.80
N ALA A 60 -6.94 4.04 5.04
CA ALA A 60 -8.00 4.87 5.61
C ALA A 60 -7.59 6.36 5.65
N GLN A 61 -6.34 6.65 6.02
CA GLN A 61 -5.81 8.02 5.97
C GLN A 61 -5.75 8.57 4.54
N LEU A 62 -5.22 7.80 3.59
CA LEU A 62 -5.16 8.22 2.19
C LEU A 62 -6.55 8.48 1.63
N SER A 63 -7.50 7.58 1.88
CA SER A 63 -8.91 7.73 1.50
C SER A 63 -9.49 9.04 2.02
N LYS A 64 -9.27 9.35 3.31
CA LYS A 64 -9.75 10.58 3.95
C LYS A 64 -9.09 11.84 3.39
N ILE A 65 -7.76 11.85 3.27
CA ILE A 65 -6.99 13.05 2.88
C ILE A 65 -7.19 13.39 1.39
N LEU A 66 -7.31 12.36 0.55
CA LEU A 66 -7.38 12.51 -0.90
C LEU A 66 -8.79 12.35 -1.46
N ASN A 67 -9.79 12.12 -0.60
CA ASN A 67 -11.17 11.84 -0.97
C ASN A 67 -11.31 10.70 -1.98
N ILE A 68 -10.51 9.64 -1.79
CA ILE A 68 -10.54 8.43 -2.62
C ILE A 68 -11.47 7.42 -1.96
N LYS A 69 -12.41 6.84 -2.70
CA LYS A 69 -13.29 5.79 -2.16
C LYS A 69 -12.47 4.56 -1.78
N MET A 70 -12.81 3.90 -0.67
CA MET A 70 -12.15 2.65 -0.24
C MET A 70 -12.26 1.51 -1.25
N THR A 71 -13.23 1.59 -2.18
CA THR A 71 -13.43 0.64 -3.28
C THR A 71 -12.60 0.98 -4.54
N ASP A 72 -11.96 2.14 -4.61
CA ASP A 72 -11.06 2.51 -5.70
C ASP A 72 -9.64 2.01 -5.39
N TYR A 73 -9.47 0.69 -5.50
CA TYR A 73 -8.22 0.01 -5.17
C TYR A 73 -7.04 0.49 -6.03
N SER A 74 -7.30 0.92 -7.27
CA SER A 74 -6.29 1.44 -8.17
C SER A 74 -5.75 2.79 -7.71
N ASP A 75 -6.62 3.78 -7.46
CA ASP A 75 -6.17 5.10 -7.03
C ASP A 75 -5.61 5.05 -5.60
N LEU A 76 -6.13 4.18 -4.73
CA LEU A 76 -5.55 3.93 -3.41
C LEU A 76 -4.14 3.35 -3.47
N TYR A 77 -3.88 2.39 -4.35
CA TYR A 77 -2.54 1.85 -4.51
C TYR A 77 -1.57 2.90 -5.09
N MET A 78 -2.03 3.69 -6.06
CA MET A 78 -1.25 4.83 -6.57
C MET A 78 -0.91 5.84 -5.46
N ALA A 79 -1.87 6.14 -4.58
CA ALA A 79 -1.66 7.01 -3.44
C ALA A 79 -0.70 6.42 -2.41
N TYR A 80 -0.73 5.10 -2.20
CA TYR A 80 0.20 4.37 -1.34
C TYR A 80 1.64 4.53 -1.83
N MET A 81 1.87 4.35 -3.13
CA MET A 81 3.21 4.40 -3.73
C MET A 81 3.77 5.82 -3.86
N LEU A 82 2.93 6.80 -4.19
CA LEU A 82 3.35 8.17 -4.45
C LEU A 82 3.31 9.06 -3.20
N GLY A 83 2.60 8.63 -2.15
CA GLY A 83 2.21 9.48 -1.05
C GLY A 83 1.18 10.55 -1.45
N THR A 84 0.72 11.34 -0.48
CA THR A 84 -0.36 12.32 -0.68
C THR A 84 0.00 13.41 -1.68
N THR A 85 1.17 14.04 -1.54
CA THR A 85 1.65 15.09 -2.45
C THR A 85 1.89 14.55 -3.85
N GLY A 86 2.55 13.39 -3.97
CA GLY A 86 2.82 12.75 -5.25
C GLY A 86 1.53 12.37 -5.99
N PHE A 87 0.54 11.83 -5.27
CA PHE A 87 -0.75 11.51 -5.86
C PHE A 87 -1.50 12.75 -6.37
N LYS A 88 -1.49 13.86 -5.61
CA LYS A 88 -2.08 15.13 -6.08
C LYS A 88 -1.40 15.63 -7.35
N GLY A 89 -0.08 15.61 -7.41
CA GLY A 89 0.68 15.95 -8.62
C GLY A 89 0.38 15.01 -9.79
N TYR A 90 0.20 13.71 -9.50
CA TYR A 90 -0.21 12.72 -10.49
C TYR A 90 -1.58 13.05 -11.09
N LYS A 91 -2.59 13.34 -10.26
CA LYS A 91 -3.94 13.71 -10.73
C LYS A 91 -3.95 15.03 -11.48
N ALA A 92 -3.07 15.97 -11.12
CA ALA A 92 -2.89 17.25 -11.81
C ALA A 92 -2.03 17.15 -13.08
N GLY A 93 -1.42 16.00 -13.39
CA GLY A 93 -0.56 15.83 -14.56
C GLY A 93 0.78 16.58 -14.47
N THR A 94 1.22 16.99 -13.28
CA THR A 94 2.42 17.82 -13.08
C THR A 94 3.69 17.04 -12.83
N LEU A 95 3.58 15.72 -12.61
CA LEU A 95 4.75 14.86 -12.40
C LEU A 95 5.50 14.62 -13.70
N LYS A 96 6.81 14.89 -13.67
CA LYS A 96 7.70 14.77 -14.84
C LYS A 96 8.15 13.33 -15.15
N ASN A 97 8.01 12.39 -14.20
CA ASN A 97 8.48 11.02 -14.36
C ASN A 97 7.41 10.10 -14.97
N HIS A 98 7.05 10.37 -16.22
CA HIS A 98 5.94 9.69 -16.92
C HIS A 98 6.14 8.17 -17.04
N VAL A 99 7.38 7.71 -17.23
CA VAL A 99 7.70 6.28 -17.37
C VAL A 99 7.39 5.52 -16.07
N LYS A 100 7.89 6.03 -14.94
CA LYS A 100 7.62 5.41 -13.63
C LYS A 100 6.13 5.38 -13.33
N ILE A 101 5.43 6.50 -13.55
CA ILE A 101 3.98 6.58 -13.31
C ILE A 101 3.22 5.57 -14.17
N ALA A 102 3.61 5.38 -15.43
CA ALA A 102 2.98 4.38 -16.29
C ALA A 102 3.19 2.96 -15.77
N GLN A 103 4.36 2.66 -15.19
CA GLN A 103 4.62 1.38 -14.53
C GLN A 103 3.78 1.22 -13.27
N ASP A 104 3.75 2.23 -12.40
CA ASP A 104 2.97 2.22 -11.16
C ASP A 104 1.47 2.02 -11.45
N LYS A 105 0.93 2.65 -12.52
CA LYS A 105 -0.45 2.41 -12.97
C LYS A 105 -0.71 0.96 -13.35
N LYS A 106 0.21 0.32 -14.09
CA LYS A 106 0.08 -1.09 -14.47
C LYS A 106 0.06 -1.99 -13.22
N ILE A 107 0.87 -1.66 -12.22
CA ILE A 107 0.88 -2.38 -10.95
C ILE A 107 -0.42 -2.15 -10.18
N ALA A 108 -0.91 -0.91 -10.13
CA ALA A 108 -2.18 -0.57 -9.48
C ALA A 108 -3.37 -1.36 -10.04
N LEU A 109 -3.41 -1.57 -11.36
CA LEU A 109 -4.41 -2.41 -12.00
C LEU A 109 -4.28 -3.88 -11.55
N LYS A 110 -3.06 -4.43 -11.51
CA LYS A 110 -2.84 -5.80 -11.00
C LYS A 110 -3.29 -5.94 -9.55
N VAL A 111 -2.99 -4.96 -8.70
CA VAL A 111 -3.40 -4.97 -7.29
C VAL A 111 -4.92 -4.93 -7.17
N LYS A 112 -5.61 -4.14 -7.99
CA LYS A 112 -7.08 -4.14 -8.08
C LYS A 112 -7.62 -5.53 -8.44
N ASP A 113 -7.04 -6.17 -9.46
CA ASP A 113 -7.47 -7.50 -9.90
C ASP A 113 -7.27 -8.56 -8.81
N TYR A 114 -6.11 -8.58 -8.16
CA TYR A 114 -5.87 -9.46 -7.01
C TYR A 114 -6.80 -9.18 -5.84
N THR A 115 -7.11 -7.90 -5.57
CA THR A 115 -8.05 -7.53 -4.49
C THR A 115 -9.44 -8.08 -4.78
N ASN A 116 -9.92 -7.96 -6.02
CA ASN A 116 -11.20 -8.52 -6.43
C ASN A 116 -11.23 -10.04 -6.32
N LEU A 117 -10.14 -10.71 -6.73
CA LEU A 117 -10.00 -12.15 -6.61
C LEU A 117 -10.06 -12.59 -5.14
N TYR A 118 -9.26 -11.99 -4.26
CA TYR A 118 -9.24 -12.34 -2.84
C TYR A 118 -10.58 -12.05 -2.16
N ASN A 119 -11.24 -10.94 -2.50
CA ASN A 119 -12.59 -10.66 -1.98
C ASN A 119 -13.61 -11.73 -2.41
N SER A 120 -13.53 -12.21 -3.65
CA SER A 120 -14.39 -13.29 -4.15
C SER A 120 -14.12 -14.62 -3.44
N GLN A 121 -12.85 -14.94 -3.20
CA GLN A 121 -12.44 -16.14 -2.48
C GLN A 121 -12.91 -16.10 -1.02
N LEU A 122 -12.69 -15.00 -0.31
CA LEU A 122 -13.12 -14.83 1.08
C LEU A 122 -14.62 -14.98 1.27
N ARG A 123 -15.43 -14.49 0.32
CA ARG A 123 -16.89 -14.67 0.34
C ARG A 123 -17.34 -16.12 0.12
N LYS A 124 -16.48 -16.95 -0.48
CA LYS A 124 -16.75 -18.37 -0.77
C LYS A 124 -16.12 -19.31 0.24
N CYS A 125 -15.29 -18.81 1.16
CA CYS A 125 -14.71 -19.64 2.21
C CYS A 125 -15.83 -20.11 3.15
N PRO A 126 -16.03 -21.44 3.30
CA PRO A 126 -16.90 -21.95 4.35
C PRO A 126 -16.28 -21.60 5.71
N LEU A 127 -17.14 -21.18 6.65
CA LEU A 127 -16.76 -20.88 8.03
C LEU A 127 -16.39 -22.15 8.81
#